data_AF-A0A6A3IWZ5-F1
#
_entry.id   AF-A0A6A3IWZ5-F1
#
_cell.length_a   1.000
_cell.length_b   1.000
_cell.length_c   1.000
_cell.angle_alpha   90.00
_cell.angle_beta   90.00
_cell.angle_gamma   90.00
#
_symmetry.space_group_name_H-M   'P 1'
#
loop_
_entity.id
_entity.type
_entity.pdbx_description
1 polymer ?
#
loop_
_entity_poly.entity_id
_entity_poly.type
_entity_poly.pdbx_seq_one_letter_code
_entity_poly.pdbx_strand_id
1 'polypeptide(L)'
;MAVNKRLIIVGVVVLCAVVGAIVGVLVATKSSSSSTSSEESGNAGSSTSSGAGTSKKSSNSISGSSTVTSTVTSDPTSVTYSLAAFAIGDWGTTVTKDSCCTRSSTYNNFDIVAEDVVSSLMDTQASNADVKPKCILSHGDNFYWTGINSEDGRDSRFTTTFEGKFDGKSLAGIPFVNVLGNHDYGGASYVCSDGDNNAKCSSSDELITALENKFKWQQEYTSPNDDRWVLKDHFYVYTVEDAASGVSIDIFNVDSGDADVHAAQQVCCQCYGYSDGDDTSCNSVARGDKYCCGGDTDMYDACYAKFTEWSDDSRSQLAEKVKSSNATWKIVNSHYSPSVHYAETGMKKWFDILDGSGIHAWVYGHTHGEKHDYSESLGVHFVENGAGGGIQKESASGITTYAADYISNVWTYTGDEYGFFSLTASEDWLKLQYHTADNSWSFGSSMTDTTVGGVETKHCWYIPADGTKGQECSS
;
A
#
# COMPACT_ATOMS: atom_id res chain seq x y z
N MET A 1 -23.00 0.42 -45.61
CA MET A 1 -22.16 -0.73 -45.24
C MET A 1 -21.50 -0.39 -43.93
N ALA A 2 -21.98 -0.98 -42.85
CA ALA A 2 -21.49 -0.77 -41.49
C ALA A 2 -20.50 -1.89 -41.16
N VAL A 3 -19.31 -1.55 -40.66
CA VAL A 3 -18.36 -2.52 -40.12
C VAL A 3 -18.22 -2.23 -38.64
N ASN A 4 -18.64 -3.21 -37.83
CA ASN A 4 -18.64 -3.20 -36.38
C ASN A 4 -17.22 -3.20 -35.81
N LYS A 5 -16.98 -2.29 -34.87
CA LYS A 5 -15.87 -2.30 -33.93
C LYS A 5 -16.01 -3.52 -32.99
N ARG A 6 -14.96 -4.32 -32.84
CA ARG A 6 -14.86 -5.29 -31.74
C ARG A 6 -14.01 -4.67 -30.64
N LEU A 7 -14.63 -4.32 -29.52
CA LEU A 7 -13.95 -4.18 -28.24
C LEU A 7 -13.45 -5.56 -27.83
N ILE A 8 -12.15 -5.68 -27.57
CA ILE A 8 -11.54 -6.88 -26.99
C ILE A 8 -11.50 -6.62 -25.48
N ILE A 9 -12.35 -7.31 -24.74
CA ILE A 9 -12.33 -7.37 -23.27
C ILE A 9 -11.69 -8.71 -22.93
N VAL A 10 -10.48 -8.68 -22.37
CA VAL A 10 -9.77 -9.86 -21.86
C VAL A 10 -10.03 -9.92 -20.35
N GLY A 11 -10.79 -10.91 -19.90
CA GLY A 11 -10.99 -11.19 -18.48
C GLY A 11 -9.87 -12.10 -17.96
N VAL A 12 -9.23 -11.67 -16.87
CA VAL A 12 -8.03 -12.26 -16.23
C VAL A 12 -8.45 -13.08 -15.01
N VAL A 13 -8.04 -14.34 -14.88
CA VAL A 13 -8.42 -15.21 -13.73
C VAL A 13 -7.22 -15.37 -12.80
N VAL A 14 -7.33 -14.92 -11.54
CA VAL A 14 -6.27 -15.10 -10.53
C VAL A 14 -6.83 -15.69 -9.24
N LEU A 15 -6.25 -16.84 -8.88
CA LEU A 15 -6.24 -17.40 -7.55
C LEU A 15 -4.77 -17.54 -7.14
N CYS A 16 -4.18 -16.46 -6.61
CA CYS A 16 -2.82 -16.48 -6.09
C CYS A 16 -2.90 -16.44 -4.57
N ALA A 17 -2.88 -17.63 -3.97
CA ALA A 17 -2.49 -17.77 -2.59
C ALA A 17 -1.05 -17.26 -2.45
N VAL A 18 -0.82 -16.38 -1.49
CA VAL A 18 0.51 -15.99 -1.00
C VAL A 18 1.20 -17.27 -0.50
N VAL A 19 1.91 -17.94 -1.40
CA VAL A 19 2.85 -19.01 -1.06
C VAL A 19 4.22 -18.49 -1.44
N GLY A 20 5.02 -18.17 -0.42
CA GLY A 20 6.35 -17.61 -0.57
C GLY A 20 7.21 -18.40 -1.55
N ALA A 21 7.61 -17.74 -2.63
CA ALA A 21 8.66 -18.23 -3.51
C ALA A 21 10.02 -17.87 -2.91
N ILE A 22 10.44 -18.63 -1.90
CA ILE A 22 11.84 -18.68 -1.47
C ILE A 22 12.60 -19.49 -2.52
N VAL A 23 13.53 -18.84 -3.22
CA VAL A 23 14.56 -19.54 -4.01
C VAL A 23 15.48 -20.30 -3.04
N GLY A 24 15.18 -21.58 -2.83
CA GLY A 24 15.96 -22.45 -1.97
C GLY A 24 17.29 -22.87 -2.60
N VAL A 25 18.41 -22.42 -2.03
CA VAL A 25 19.71 -23.06 -2.20
C VAL A 25 19.72 -24.33 -1.32
N LEU A 26 19.66 -25.49 -1.96
CA LEU A 26 19.79 -26.81 -1.33
C LEU A 26 21.20 -27.00 -0.75
N VAL A 27 21.34 -26.96 0.58
CA VAL A 27 22.44 -27.64 1.28
C VAL A 27 21.85 -28.86 1.98
N ALA A 28 22.18 -30.03 1.44
CA ALA A 28 21.75 -31.32 1.97
C ALA A 28 22.30 -31.54 3.40
N THR A 29 21.41 -31.62 4.37
CA THR A 29 21.71 -32.16 5.69
C THR A 29 21.07 -33.55 5.80
N LYS A 30 21.91 -34.59 5.79
CA LYS A 30 21.52 -35.94 6.20
C LYS A 30 21.57 -36.03 7.72
N SER A 31 20.47 -36.45 8.33
CA SER A 31 20.37 -36.82 9.74
C SER A 31 21.00 -38.19 10.01
N SER A 32 21.83 -38.30 11.05
CA SER A 32 21.87 -39.47 11.94
C SER A 32 22.61 -39.14 13.24
N SER A 33 22.02 -39.59 14.34
CA SER A 33 22.27 -39.27 15.75
C SER A 33 23.51 -39.91 16.39
N SER A 34 24.09 -39.16 17.34
CA SER A 34 24.73 -39.55 18.61
C SER A 34 25.90 -40.57 18.65
N SER A 35 27.07 -40.15 19.16
CA SER A 35 27.61 -40.58 20.48
C SER A 35 29.03 -40.04 20.76
N THR A 36 29.18 -39.45 21.94
CA THR A 36 30.32 -39.38 22.89
C THR A 36 31.79 -39.20 22.43
N SER A 37 32.36 -38.09 22.93
CA SER A 37 33.68 -37.91 23.61
C SER A 37 34.95 -38.62 23.10
N SER A 38 36.00 -37.84 22.83
CA SER A 38 37.22 -37.72 23.66
C SER A 38 38.37 -37.06 22.90
N GLU A 39 39.21 -36.38 23.68
CA GLU A 39 40.45 -35.68 23.36
C GLU A 39 41.50 -36.55 22.63
N GLU A 40 42.29 -35.97 21.72
CA GLU A 40 43.73 -35.66 21.94
C GLU A 40 44.49 -35.37 20.62
N SER A 41 45.30 -34.31 20.74
CA SER A 41 46.56 -33.95 20.07
C SER A 41 47.15 -34.73 18.86
N GLY A 42 47.71 -33.96 17.92
CA GLY A 42 48.62 -34.44 16.87
C GLY A 42 49.19 -33.30 16.02
N ASN A 43 50.42 -32.90 16.34
CA ASN A 43 51.14 -31.69 15.93
C ASN A 43 51.86 -31.77 14.55
N ALA A 44 52.36 -30.61 14.11
CA ALA A 44 53.41 -30.30 13.12
C ALA A 44 52.97 -30.15 11.64
N GLY A 45 53.38 -29.10 10.90
CA GLY A 45 54.26 -27.97 11.17
C GLY A 45 54.69 -27.28 9.87
N SER A 46 55.27 -26.08 10.01
CA SER A 46 56.07 -25.30 9.04
C SER A 46 55.39 -24.20 8.19
N SER A 47 55.26 -23.04 8.83
CA SER A 47 55.83 -21.72 8.45
C SER A 47 56.00 -21.34 6.97
N THR A 48 55.38 -20.21 6.60
CA THR A 48 56.09 -19.10 5.93
C THR A 48 55.46 -17.77 6.33
N SER A 49 56.29 -16.83 6.79
CA SER A 49 55.95 -15.48 7.23
C SER A 49 56.08 -14.47 6.10
N SER A 50 55.16 -13.49 6.00
CA SER A 50 55.51 -12.06 5.86
C SER A 50 54.26 -11.20 5.64
N GLY A 51 54.17 -10.07 6.35
CA GLY A 51 53.44 -8.90 5.88
C GLY A 51 52.31 -8.40 6.79
N ALA A 52 52.69 -7.69 7.86
CA ALA A 52 51.77 -6.93 8.69
C ALA A 52 51.18 -5.73 7.92
N GLY A 53 49.86 -5.60 7.97
CA GLY A 53 49.10 -4.43 7.54
C GLY A 53 47.94 -4.22 8.50
N THR A 54 48.21 -3.55 9.61
CA THR A 54 47.23 -3.15 10.62
C THR A 54 46.26 -2.12 10.06
N SER A 55 45.01 -2.53 9.84
CA SER A 55 43.85 -1.62 9.77
C SER A 55 42.86 -2.03 10.86
N LYS A 56 42.83 -1.22 11.92
CA LYS A 56 41.79 -1.26 12.96
C LYS A 56 40.45 -0.97 12.29
N LYS A 57 39.66 -2.00 11.98
CA LYS A 57 38.22 -1.85 11.80
C LYS A 57 37.60 -1.77 13.20
N SER A 58 37.23 -0.55 13.60
CA SER A 58 36.28 -0.36 14.69
C SER A 58 34.93 -0.90 14.24
N SER A 59 34.62 -2.11 14.67
CA SER A 59 33.26 -2.65 14.65
C SER A 59 32.44 -1.90 15.70
N ASN A 60 31.84 -0.78 15.31
CA ASN A 60 30.72 -0.22 16.06
C ASN A 60 29.47 -1.01 15.64
N SER A 61 29.26 -2.14 16.30
CA SER A 61 27.93 -2.74 16.43
C SER A 61 27.12 -1.84 17.36
N ILE A 62 26.39 -0.87 16.80
CA ILE A 62 25.29 -0.22 17.53
C ILE A 62 24.11 -1.17 17.40
N SER A 63 24.05 -2.15 18.28
CA SER A 63 22.83 -2.88 18.62
C SER A 63 22.28 -2.23 19.88
N GLY A 64 21.75 -1.03 19.73
CA GLY A 64 20.93 -0.40 20.77
C GLY A 64 19.48 -0.54 20.35
N SER A 65 18.84 -1.66 20.69
CA SER A 65 17.38 -1.77 20.55
C SER A 65 16.75 -0.80 21.54
N SER A 66 16.33 0.37 21.07
CA SER A 66 15.54 1.33 21.83
C SER A 66 14.15 0.74 22.06
N THR A 67 13.99 -0.02 23.14
CA THR A 67 12.65 -0.46 23.58
C THR A 67 11.78 0.78 23.85
N VAL A 68 10.61 0.85 23.23
CA VAL A 68 9.68 1.96 23.43
C VAL A 68 9.26 2.01 24.90
N THR A 69 9.33 3.20 25.52
CA THR A 69 9.02 3.39 26.94
C THR A 69 7.67 4.07 27.07
N SER A 70 6.77 3.48 27.86
CA SER A 70 5.46 4.08 28.14
C SER A 70 5.61 5.37 28.93
N THR A 71 5.03 6.46 28.39
CA THR A 71 4.96 7.78 29.03
C THR A 71 3.55 8.34 29.05
N VAL A 72 2.64 7.86 28.19
CA VAL A 72 1.23 8.25 28.21
C VAL A 72 0.54 7.62 29.42
N THR A 73 -0.07 8.44 30.27
CA THR A 73 -0.80 7.98 31.48
C THR A 73 -2.29 8.33 31.47
N SER A 74 -2.76 9.11 30.49
CA SER A 74 -4.16 9.48 30.36
C SER A 74 -5.01 8.28 29.93
N ASP A 75 -6.28 8.26 30.34
CA ASP A 75 -7.22 7.20 29.94
C ASP A 75 -7.82 7.56 28.56
N PRO A 76 -7.64 6.73 27.51
CA PRO A 76 -8.11 7.02 26.15
C PRO A 76 -9.62 7.14 26.02
N THR A 77 -10.39 6.65 27.00
CA THR A 77 -11.85 6.78 27.03
C THR A 77 -12.32 8.12 27.61
N SER A 78 -11.40 8.86 28.25
CA SER A 78 -11.68 10.13 28.93
C SER A 78 -11.11 11.36 28.22
N VAL A 79 -10.21 11.17 27.25
CA VAL A 79 -9.62 12.27 26.48
C VAL A 79 -10.59 12.82 25.43
N THR A 80 -10.39 14.09 25.08
CA THR A 80 -11.12 14.73 24.00
C THR A 80 -10.40 14.48 22.67
N TYR A 81 -11.07 13.80 21.75
CA TYR A 81 -10.64 13.71 20.36
C TYR A 81 -11.13 14.93 19.59
N SER A 82 -10.28 15.53 18.77
CA SER A 82 -10.54 16.83 18.13
C SER A 82 -10.21 16.87 16.63
N LEU A 83 -9.45 15.90 16.13
CA LEU A 83 -9.02 15.84 14.75
C LEU A 83 -9.28 14.45 14.19
N ALA A 84 -9.75 14.34 12.94
CA ALA A 84 -9.99 13.06 12.31
C ALA A 84 -9.51 13.04 10.86
N ALA A 85 -9.15 11.85 10.39
CA ALA A 85 -8.92 11.53 8.99
C ALA A 85 -9.52 10.14 8.69
N PHE A 86 -9.96 9.93 7.46
CA PHE A 86 -10.27 8.58 6.97
C PHE A 86 -9.12 8.07 6.10
N ALA A 87 -9.12 6.78 5.81
CA ALA A 87 -8.09 6.12 5.03
C ALA A 87 -8.74 5.02 4.18
N ILE A 88 -8.37 4.90 2.91
CA ILE A 88 -8.89 3.91 1.96
C ILE A 88 -7.83 3.60 0.88
N GLY A 89 -7.69 2.34 0.49
CA GLY A 89 -6.83 1.90 -0.62
C GLY A 89 -7.60 1.08 -1.64
N ASP A 90 -7.07 1.00 -2.87
CA ASP A 90 -7.54 0.04 -3.89
C ASP A 90 -9.04 0.15 -4.19
N TRP A 91 -9.54 1.38 -4.20
CA TRP A 91 -10.97 1.70 -4.29
C TRP A 91 -11.43 1.96 -5.73
N GLY A 92 -10.54 2.32 -6.64
CA GLY A 92 -10.89 2.90 -7.93
C GLY A 92 -11.28 1.90 -8.99
N THR A 93 -12.56 1.56 -9.07
CA THR A 93 -13.03 0.52 -9.99
C THR A 93 -12.79 0.87 -11.47
N THR A 94 -12.83 -0.15 -12.32
CA THR A 94 -12.85 0.05 -13.79
C THR A 94 -14.17 0.68 -14.23
N VAL A 95 -14.17 1.48 -15.30
CA VAL A 95 -15.42 2.09 -15.84
C VAL A 95 -16.48 1.05 -16.17
N THR A 96 -16.06 -0.12 -16.65
CA THR A 96 -16.91 -1.26 -16.98
C THR A 96 -17.21 -2.18 -15.80
N LYS A 97 -16.68 -1.86 -14.61
CA LYS A 97 -16.75 -2.67 -13.39
C LYS A 97 -16.27 -4.11 -13.60
N ASP A 98 -15.36 -4.36 -14.52
CA ASP A 98 -14.80 -5.69 -14.74
C ASP A 98 -13.73 -6.05 -13.69
N SER A 99 -13.17 -5.06 -12.99
CA SER A 99 -12.18 -5.26 -11.91
C SER A 99 -12.70 -6.02 -10.69
N CYS A 100 -14.01 -6.00 -10.42
CA CYS A 100 -14.61 -6.83 -9.37
C CYS A 100 -14.64 -8.32 -9.69
N CYS A 101 -14.69 -8.65 -10.98
CA CYS A 101 -15.43 -9.82 -11.44
C CYS A 101 -14.67 -10.66 -12.45
N THR A 102 -13.57 -10.14 -12.98
CA THR A 102 -12.70 -10.89 -13.90
C THR A 102 -11.76 -11.82 -13.14
N ARG A 103 -11.18 -11.37 -12.01
CA ARG A 103 -10.18 -12.13 -11.22
C ARG A 103 -10.68 -13.49 -10.73
N SER A 104 -11.94 -13.63 -10.36
CA SER A 104 -12.46 -14.94 -9.94
C SER A 104 -13.85 -15.18 -10.49
N SER A 105 -14.11 -16.42 -10.90
CA SER A 105 -15.46 -16.89 -11.21
C SER A 105 -16.40 -16.95 -9.99
N THR A 106 -15.88 -16.77 -8.78
CA THR A 106 -16.64 -16.83 -7.51
C THR A 106 -17.05 -15.46 -6.98
N TYR A 107 -17.00 -14.41 -7.80
CA TYR A 107 -17.49 -13.09 -7.40
C TYR A 107 -18.99 -13.13 -7.07
N ASN A 108 -19.42 -12.21 -6.21
CA ASN A 108 -20.81 -12.02 -5.83
C ASN A 108 -21.24 -10.56 -5.99
N ASN A 109 -22.51 -10.28 -5.69
CA ASN A 109 -23.07 -8.93 -5.84
C ASN A 109 -22.34 -7.88 -4.99
N PHE A 110 -21.80 -8.24 -3.82
CA PHE A 110 -21.05 -7.29 -3.00
C PHE A 110 -19.81 -6.81 -3.77
N ASP A 111 -19.09 -7.71 -4.45
CA ASP A 111 -17.92 -7.33 -5.27
C ASP A 111 -18.31 -6.33 -6.38
N ILE A 112 -19.49 -6.47 -7.00
CA ILE A 112 -19.96 -5.60 -8.10
C ILE A 112 -20.22 -4.15 -7.64
N VAL A 113 -20.68 -3.98 -6.40
CA VAL A 113 -21.06 -2.68 -5.84
C VAL A 113 -20.09 -2.21 -4.75
N ALA A 114 -18.95 -2.86 -4.58
CA ALA A 114 -18.07 -2.68 -3.43
C ALA A 114 -17.63 -1.22 -3.24
N GLU A 115 -17.11 -0.57 -4.27
CA GLU A 115 -16.73 0.86 -4.24
C GLU A 115 -17.93 1.78 -3.87
N ASP A 116 -19.10 1.51 -4.45
CA ASP A 116 -20.34 2.27 -4.14
C ASP A 116 -20.74 2.09 -2.65
N VAL A 117 -20.60 0.87 -2.13
CA VAL A 117 -20.88 0.54 -0.72
C VAL A 117 -19.87 1.23 0.20
N VAL A 118 -18.56 1.10 -0.04
CA VAL A 118 -17.53 1.71 0.81
C VAL A 118 -17.67 3.22 0.83
N SER A 119 -17.93 3.86 -0.32
CA SER A 119 -18.26 5.28 -0.38
C SER A 119 -19.49 5.65 0.48
N SER A 120 -20.57 4.87 0.39
CA SER A 120 -21.77 5.07 1.22
C SER A 120 -21.49 4.89 2.72
N LEU A 121 -20.62 3.95 3.09
CA LEU A 121 -20.21 3.74 4.48
C LEU A 121 -19.38 4.93 4.98
N MET A 122 -18.44 5.43 4.18
CA MET A 122 -17.65 6.63 4.49
C MET A 122 -18.55 7.86 4.68
N ASP A 123 -19.50 8.11 3.78
CA ASP A 123 -20.43 9.24 3.90
C ASP A 123 -21.28 9.14 5.17
N THR A 124 -21.80 7.95 5.46
CA THR A 124 -22.60 7.69 6.67
C THR A 124 -21.78 7.90 7.93
N GLN A 125 -20.55 7.35 7.97
CA GLN A 125 -19.66 7.48 9.11
C GLN A 125 -19.23 8.93 9.32
N ALA A 126 -18.88 9.66 8.25
CA ALA A 126 -18.58 11.09 8.32
C ALA A 126 -19.79 11.88 8.82
N SER A 127 -21.02 11.53 8.41
CA SER A 127 -22.24 12.18 8.88
C SER A 127 -22.49 11.98 10.37
N ASN A 128 -22.22 10.78 10.87
CA ASN A 128 -22.48 10.39 12.26
C ASN A 128 -21.34 10.73 13.24
N ALA A 129 -20.12 10.93 12.75
CA ALA A 129 -18.96 11.20 13.61
C ALA A 129 -19.06 12.55 14.34
N ASP A 130 -18.74 12.56 15.63
CA ASP A 130 -18.65 13.81 16.42
C ASP A 130 -17.52 14.72 15.90
N VAL A 131 -16.40 14.12 15.47
CA VAL A 131 -15.27 14.79 14.85
C VAL A 131 -15.29 14.48 13.36
N LYS A 132 -15.53 15.49 12.52
CA LYS A 132 -15.56 15.31 11.06
C LYS A 132 -14.14 15.10 10.52
N PRO A 133 -13.94 14.17 9.56
CA PRO A 133 -12.64 13.99 8.95
C PRO A 133 -12.21 15.25 8.18
N LYS A 134 -10.94 15.66 8.34
CA LYS A 134 -10.35 16.80 7.61
C LYS A 134 -9.67 16.40 6.31
N CYS A 135 -9.43 15.10 6.12
CA CYS A 135 -8.89 14.54 4.89
C CYS A 135 -9.19 13.03 4.82
N ILE A 136 -8.98 12.46 3.65
CA ILE A 136 -9.02 11.04 3.36
C ILE A 136 -7.66 10.65 2.79
N LEU A 137 -6.93 9.75 3.45
CA LEU A 137 -5.70 9.17 2.92
C LEU A 137 -6.09 8.14 1.86
N SER A 138 -5.62 8.33 0.62
CA SER A 138 -5.77 7.36 -0.45
C SER A 138 -4.44 6.64 -0.67
N HIS A 139 -4.45 5.33 -0.50
CA HIS A 139 -3.24 4.48 -0.55
C HIS A 139 -2.86 4.02 -1.96
N GLY A 140 -3.40 4.63 -3.01
CA GLY A 140 -3.09 4.26 -4.40
C GLY A 140 -3.94 3.13 -4.95
N ASP A 141 -3.63 2.75 -6.18
CA ASP A 141 -4.51 2.03 -7.09
C ASP A 141 -5.86 2.74 -7.23
N ASN A 142 -5.73 4.04 -7.50
CA ASN A 142 -6.83 4.99 -7.66
C ASN A 142 -7.64 4.72 -8.92
N PHE A 143 -7.06 4.06 -9.93
CA PHE A 143 -7.72 3.77 -11.20
C PHE A 143 -7.30 2.42 -11.78
N TYR A 144 -8.06 1.37 -11.47
CA TYR A 144 -7.90 0.07 -12.12
C TYR A 144 -8.31 0.11 -13.60
N TRP A 145 -7.69 -0.66 -14.51
CA TRP A 145 -6.50 -1.51 -14.32
C TRP A 145 -5.18 -0.83 -14.69
N THR A 146 -5.22 0.27 -15.44
CA THR A 146 -4.03 0.83 -16.09
C THR A 146 -3.88 2.32 -15.87
N GLY A 147 -4.53 2.86 -14.84
CA GLY A 147 -4.45 4.27 -14.51
C GLY A 147 -5.23 5.13 -15.49
N ILE A 148 -4.70 6.34 -15.69
CA ILE A 148 -5.11 7.24 -16.77
C ILE A 148 -4.26 6.92 -18.01
N ASN A 149 -4.90 6.71 -19.15
CA ASN A 149 -4.21 6.33 -20.40
C ASN A 149 -3.99 7.52 -21.34
N SER A 150 -4.76 8.59 -21.20
CA SER A 150 -4.61 9.80 -22.00
C SER A 150 -5.10 11.04 -21.26
N GLU A 151 -4.59 12.21 -21.64
CA GLU A 151 -5.09 13.49 -21.16
C GLU A 151 -6.58 13.67 -21.49
N ASP A 152 -6.99 13.32 -22.72
CA ASP A 152 -8.38 13.37 -23.17
C ASP A 152 -9.31 12.44 -22.36
N GLY A 153 -8.81 11.28 -21.94
CA GLY A 153 -9.56 10.31 -21.14
C GLY A 153 -9.64 10.67 -19.65
N ARG A 154 -8.68 11.45 -19.14
CA ARG A 154 -8.51 11.78 -17.71
C ARG A 154 -9.81 12.18 -17.03
N ASP A 155 -10.44 13.27 -17.47
CA ASP A 155 -11.58 13.86 -16.77
C ASP A 155 -12.78 12.91 -16.74
N SER A 156 -12.95 12.09 -17.79
CA SER A 156 -14.02 11.09 -17.85
C SER A 156 -13.80 9.94 -16.86
N ARG A 157 -12.53 9.53 -16.65
CA ARG A 157 -12.16 8.53 -15.65
C ARG A 157 -12.42 9.05 -14.25
N PHE A 158 -11.90 10.23 -13.91
CA PHE A 158 -12.17 10.88 -12.62
C PHE A 158 -13.67 11.07 -12.36
N THR A 159 -14.43 11.55 -13.34
CA THR A 159 -15.88 11.73 -13.19
C THR A 159 -16.58 10.42 -12.85
N THR A 160 -16.18 9.33 -13.49
CA THR A 160 -16.91 8.04 -13.39
C THR A 160 -16.59 7.26 -12.13
N THR A 161 -15.31 7.21 -11.74
CA THR A 161 -14.82 6.30 -10.69
C THR A 161 -14.35 7.03 -9.44
N PHE A 162 -14.29 8.36 -9.46
CA PHE A 162 -14.01 9.16 -8.27
C PHE A 162 -15.17 10.09 -7.94
N GLU A 163 -15.45 11.09 -8.78
CA GLU A 163 -16.44 12.12 -8.44
C GLU A 163 -17.85 11.58 -8.34
N GLY A 164 -18.28 10.72 -9.27
CA GLY A 164 -19.59 10.08 -9.24
C GLY A 164 -19.74 8.98 -8.19
N LYS A 165 -18.66 8.62 -7.49
CA LYS A 165 -18.64 7.56 -6.47
C LYS A 165 -18.63 8.16 -5.09
N PHE A 166 -17.75 9.11 -4.85
CA PHE A 166 -17.58 9.80 -3.57
C PHE A 166 -18.31 11.14 -3.57
N ASP A 167 -19.60 11.14 -3.96
CA ASP A 167 -20.47 12.33 -4.08
C ASP A 167 -21.35 12.58 -2.83
N GLY A 168 -21.17 11.77 -1.78
CA GLY A 168 -21.84 11.90 -0.50
C GLY A 168 -21.68 13.30 0.12
N LYS A 169 -22.76 13.83 0.70
CA LYS A 169 -22.81 15.21 1.24
C LYS A 169 -21.82 15.43 2.38
N SER A 170 -21.55 14.40 3.17
CA SER A 170 -20.62 14.45 4.31
C SER A 170 -19.17 14.28 3.88
N LEU A 171 -18.92 13.91 2.61
CA LEU A 171 -17.60 13.84 1.98
C LEU A 171 -17.29 15.03 1.06
N ALA A 172 -18.28 15.90 0.83
CA ALA A 172 -18.13 17.08 -0.02
C ALA A 172 -17.00 18.00 0.48
N GLY A 173 -16.12 18.41 -0.43
CA GLY A 173 -14.95 19.25 -0.18
C GLY A 173 -13.85 18.63 0.70
N ILE A 174 -13.99 17.38 1.17
CA ILE A 174 -12.94 16.73 1.97
C ILE A 174 -11.78 16.32 1.05
N PRO A 175 -10.55 16.81 1.29
CA PRO A 175 -9.38 16.47 0.49
C PRO A 175 -9.04 14.96 0.54
N PHE A 176 -8.90 14.35 -0.64
CA PHE A 176 -8.25 13.06 -0.82
C PHE A 176 -6.75 13.29 -1.01
N VAL A 177 -5.95 12.76 -0.10
CA VAL A 177 -4.49 12.87 -0.07
C VAL A 177 -3.93 11.57 -0.65
N ASN A 178 -3.49 11.63 -1.90
CA ASN A 178 -3.24 10.44 -2.72
C ASN A 178 -1.76 10.08 -2.82
N VAL A 179 -1.49 8.78 -2.83
CA VAL A 179 -0.30 8.19 -3.48
C VAL A 179 -0.75 7.40 -4.71
N LEU A 180 0.20 6.92 -5.51
CA LEU A 180 -0.06 6.03 -6.63
C LEU A 180 0.35 4.60 -6.30
N GLY A 181 -0.40 3.63 -6.85
CA GLY A 181 -0.09 2.21 -6.84
C GLY A 181 0.35 1.68 -8.20
N ASN A 182 0.61 0.38 -8.31
CA ASN A 182 1.06 -0.22 -9.58
C ASN A 182 0.04 -0.03 -10.72
N HIS A 183 -1.26 -0.14 -10.44
CA HIS A 183 -2.29 0.00 -11.47
C HIS A 183 -2.37 1.43 -12.00
N ASP A 184 -2.08 2.43 -11.19
CA ASP A 184 -1.97 3.82 -11.63
C ASP A 184 -0.88 4.03 -12.68
N TYR A 185 0.19 3.25 -12.62
CA TYR A 185 1.29 3.25 -13.60
C TYR A 185 1.13 2.25 -14.75
N GLY A 186 -0.02 1.57 -14.86
CA GLY A 186 -0.31 0.64 -15.96
C GLY A 186 -0.52 -0.82 -15.54
N GLY A 187 -0.29 -1.14 -14.26
CA GLY A 187 -0.42 -2.49 -13.72
C GLY A 187 0.55 -3.44 -14.42
N ALA A 188 0.06 -4.59 -14.90
CA ALA A 188 0.84 -5.50 -15.76
C ALA A 188 0.55 -5.32 -17.27
N SER A 189 -0.19 -4.28 -17.66
CA SER A 189 -0.48 -4.00 -19.07
C SER A 189 0.61 -3.13 -19.69
N TYR A 190 0.43 -2.72 -20.95
CA TYR A 190 1.32 -1.72 -21.53
C TYR A 190 1.16 -0.37 -20.84
N VAL A 191 2.28 0.27 -20.53
CA VAL A 191 2.33 1.61 -19.93
C VAL A 191 1.98 2.67 -20.98
N CYS A 192 2.51 2.56 -22.20
CA CYS A 192 2.21 3.48 -23.29
C CYS A 192 0.78 3.30 -23.82
N SER A 193 0.32 4.29 -24.58
CA SER A 193 -1.05 4.33 -25.12
C SER A 193 -1.11 4.90 -26.54
N ASP A 194 -2.10 4.43 -27.31
CA ASP A 194 -2.54 5.02 -28.58
C ASP A 194 -3.96 5.56 -28.38
N GLY A 195 -4.05 6.88 -28.22
CA GLY A 195 -5.22 7.51 -27.62
C GLY A 195 -5.43 7.00 -26.21
N ASP A 196 -6.66 6.55 -25.89
CA ASP A 196 -6.99 6.03 -24.55
C ASP A 196 -6.78 4.51 -24.40
N ASN A 197 -6.27 3.84 -25.44
CA ASN A 197 -6.02 2.40 -25.42
C ASN A 197 -4.56 2.10 -25.10
N ASN A 198 -4.29 1.08 -24.28
CA ASN A 198 -2.93 0.61 -24.04
C ASN A 198 -2.25 0.15 -25.34
N ALA A 199 -0.98 0.52 -25.50
CA ALA A 199 -0.18 0.22 -26.67
C ALA A 199 1.28 -0.02 -26.28
N LYS A 200 1.99 -0.83 -27.07
CA LYS A 200 3.43 -1.07 -26.88
C LYS A 200 4.21 0.24 -26.98
N CYS A 201 5.10 0.48 -26.01
CA CYS A 201 6.11 1.53 -26.14
C CYS A 201 7.09 1.18 -27.27
N SER A 202 7.49 2.18 -28.05
CA SER A 202 8.45 2.04 -29.16
C SER A 202 9.91 2.19 -28.72
N SER A 203 10.16 2.75 -27.53
CA SER A 203 11.50 2.99 -26.97
C SER A 203 11.45 3.17 -25.44
N SER A 204 12.61 3.08 -24.79
CA SER A 204 12.76 3.38 -23.36
C SER A 204 12.34 4.81 -23.02
N ASP A 205 12.70 5.79 -23.85
CA ASP A 205 12.33 7.20 -23.64
C ASP A 205 10.81 7.40 -23.66
N GLU A 206 10.11 6.70 -24.57
CA GLU A 206 8.65 6.73 -24.61
C GLU A 206 8.03 6.05 -23.38
N LEU A 207 8.59 4.93 -22.93
CA LEU A 207 8.15 4.26 -21.69
C LEU A 207 8.29 5.19 -20.47
N ILE A 208 9.43 5.85 -20.30
CA ILE A 208 9.64 6.80 -19.20
C ILE A 208 8.68 7.99 -19.31
N THR A 209 8.52 8.55 -20.50
CA THR A 209 7.57 9.64 -20.74
C THR A 209 6.14 9.21 -20.39
N ALA A 210 5.75 7.97 -20.73
CA ALA A 210 4.44 7.45 -20.41
C ALA A 210 4.22 7.26 -18.90
N LEU A 211 5.23 6.76 -18.16
CA LEU A 211 5.17 6.68 -16.69
C LEU A 211 4.98 8.07 -16.06
N GLU A 212 5.78 9.05 -16.50
CA GLU A 212 5.68 10.43 -16.01
C GLU A 212 4.32 11.05 -16.34
N ASN A 213 3.78 10.79 -17.54
CA ASN A 213 2.45 11.25 -17.92
C ASN A 213 1.33 10.64 -17.07
N LYS A 214 1.41 9.34 -16.72
CA LYS A 214 0.41 8.70 -15.85
C LYS A 214 0.32 9.37 -14.48
N PHE A 215 1.46 9.70 -13.89
CA PHE A 215 1.51 10.48 -12.65
C PHE A 215 0.97 11.90 -12.88
N LYS A 216 1.50 12.60 -13.90
CA LYS A 216 1.14 13.99 -14.23
C LYS A 216 -0.37 14.17 -14.44
N TRP A 217 -1.02 13.24 -15.13
CA TRP A 217 -2.46 13.33 -15.37
C TRP A 217 -3.28 13.23 -14.09
N GLN A 218 -2.83 12.49 -13.08
CA GLN A 218 -3.48 12.54 -11.76
C GLN A 218 -3.11 13.81 -11.00
N GLN A 219 -1.87 14.27 -11.07
CA GLN A 219 -1.38 15.46 -10.37
C GLN A 219 -2.06 16.75 -10.84
N GLU A 220 -2.30 16.89 -12.13
CA GLU A 220 -2.88 18.08 -12.75
C GLU A 220 -4.42 18.05 -12.84
N TYR A 221 -5.05 17.04 -12.25
CA TYR A 221 -6.51 17.00 -12.16
C TYR A 221 -7.02 18.03 -11.14
N THR A 222 -8.03 18.81 -11.54
CA THR A 222 -8.73 19.73 -10.64
C THR A 222 -10.12 19.19 -10.37
N SER A 223 -10.38 18.81 -9.13
CA SER A 223 -11.70 18.31 -8.74
C SER A 223 -12.75 19.43 -8.82
N PRO A 224 -13.94 19.19 -9.42
CA PRO A 224 -15.06 20.13 -9.36
C PRO A 224 -15.65 20.27 -7.93
N ASN A 225 -15.22 19.44 -6.98
CA ASN A 225 -15.69 19.41 -5.61
C ASN A 225 -14.62 20.07 -4.69
N ASP A 226 -14.50 21.39 -4.79
CA ASP A 226 -13.56 22.23 -4.05
C ASP A 226 -12.07 21.85 -4.22
N ASP A 227 -11.69 21.37 -5.42
CA ASP A 227 -10.32 20.95 -5.72
C ASP A 227 -9.75 19.93 -4.71
N ARG A 228 -10.62 19.00 -4.26
CA ARG A 228 -10.31 18.03 -3.22
C ARG A 228 -9.36 16.91 -3.64
N TRP A 229 -8.82 16.89 -4.86
CA TRP A 229 -7.85 15.88 -5.27
C TRP A 229 -6.42 16.36 -4.99
N VAL A 230 -5.77 15.81 -3.98
CA VAL A 230 -4.42 16.24 -3.56
C VAL A 230 -3.41 15.16 -3.93
N LEU A 231 -2.56 15.48 -4.91
CA LEU A 231 -1.36 14.74 -5.26
C LEU A 231 -0.30 15.78 -5.63
N LYS A 232 0.64 16.09 -4.73
CA LYS A 232 1.55 17.23 -4.93
C LYS A 232 2.86 16.85 -5.62
N ASP A 233 3.38 15.67 -5.30
CA ASP A 233 4.60 15.09 -5.86
C ASP A 233 4.64 13.59 -5.49
N HIS A 234 5.69 12.86 -5.88
CA HIS A 234 5.91 11.46 -5.49
C HIS A 234 6.19 11.34 -3.98
N PHE A 235 6.82 12.37 -3.39
CA PHE A 235 6.87 12.56 -1.94
C PHE A 235 6.32 13.94 -1.57
N TYR A 236 5.42 13.98 -0.59
CA TYR A 236 5.01 15.25 0.01
C TYR A 236 4.42 15.07 1.40
N VAL A 237 4.55 16.12 2.22
CA VAL A 237 3.89 16.21 3.53
C VAL A 237 2.57 16.96 3.39
N TYR A 238 1.50 16.38 3.92
CA TYR A 238 0.21 17.02 4.07
C TYR A 238 -0.14 17.09 5.56
N THR A 239 -0.36 18.31 6.06
CA THR A 239 -0.66 18.55 7.47
C THR A 239 -2.12 18.88 7.65
N VAL A 240 -2.78 18.21 8.59
CA VAL A 240 -4.09 18.62 9.12
C VAL A 240 -3.96 18.97 10.59
N GLU A 241 -4.67 20.01 11.03
CA GLU A 241 -4.59 20.51 12.40
C GLU A 241 -5.98 20.92 12.88
N ASP A 242 -6.30 20.63 14.14
CA ASP A 242 -7.35 21.31 14.87
C ASP A 242 -6.77 22.50 15.65
N ALA A 243 -6.97 23.72 15.13
CA ALA A 243 -6.41 24.94 15.71
C ALA A 243 -6.89 25.23 17.15
N ALA A 244 -8.02 24.68 17.58
CA ALA A 244 -8.55 24.90 18.93
C ALA A 244 -7.78 24.08 19.99
N SER A 245 -7.48 22.82 19.68
CA SER A 245 -6.71 21.93 20.56
C SER A 245 -5.20 21.95 20.29
N GLY A 246 -4.77 22.38 19.10
CA GLY A 246 -3.39 22.28 18.62
C GLY A 246 -2.99 20.87 18.16
N VAL A 247 -3.91 19.89 18.23
CA VAL A 247 -3.65 18.52 17.76
C VAL A 247 -3.47 18.55 16.24
N SER A 248 -2.38 17.96 15.77
CA SER A 248 -2.03 17.93 14.34
C SER A 248 -1.55 16.54 13.89
N ILE A 249 -1.76 16.26 12.61
CA ILE A 249 -1.26 15.05 11.94
C ILE A 249 -0.44 15.50 10.74
N ASP A 250 0.83 15.14 10.71
CA ASP A 250 1.65 15.16 9.50
C ASP A 250 1.54 13.82 8.77
N ILE A 251 1.06 13.87 7.53
CA ILE A 251 0.91 12.73 6.64
C ILE A 251 2.06 12.80 5.62
N PHE A 252 2.98 11.85 5.73
CA PHE A 252 4.09 11.68 4.79
C PHE A 252 3.65 10.74 3.69
N ASN A 253 3.37 11.29 2.51
CA ASN A 253 2.96 10.53 1.33
C ASN A 253 4.23 10.11 0.60
N VAL A 254 4.43 8.81 0.41
CA VAL A 254 5.68 8.25 -0.12
C VAL A 254 5.43 7.37 -1.33
N ASP A 255 6.28 7.50 -2.35
CA ASP A 255 6.38 6.51 -3.41
C ASP A 255 7.19 5.30 -2.91
N SER A 256 6.63 4.12 -3.14
CA SER A 256 7.23 2.82 -2.77
C SER A 256 7.20 1.84 -3.95
N GLY A 257 7.20 2.37 -5.18
CA GLY A 257 7.12 1.59 -6.41
C GLY A 257 8.33 0.67 -6.66
N ASP A 258 9.38 0.75 -5.83
CA ASP A 258 10.49 -0.21 -5.83
C ASP A 258 10.29 -1.44 -4.94
N ALA A 259 9.07 -1.68 -4.42
CA ALA A 259 8.75 -2.90 -3.70
C ALA A 259 9.00 -4.17 -4.53
N ASP A 260 9.35 -5.26 -3.85
CA ASP A 260 9.74 -6.52 -4.48
C ASP A 260 8.54 -7.37 -4.96
N VAL A 261 7.33 -7.01 -4.52
CA VAL A 261 6.06 -7.66 -4.88
C VAL A 261 5.24 -6.73 -5.77
N HIS A 262 4.96 -7.14 -7.01
CA HIS A 262 4.04 -6.50 -7.97
C HIS A 262 4.33 -5.04 -8.40
N ALA A 263 5.31 -4.36 -7.83
CA ALA A 263 5.62 -2.97 -8.15
C ALA A 263 6.40 -2.82 -9.48
N ALA A 264 7.57 -2.18 -9.48
CA ALA A 264 8.40 -1.99 -10.68
C ALA A 264 8.62 -3.30 -11.46
N GLN A 265 8.74 -4.45 -10.79
CA GLN A 265 8.89 -5.73 -11.48
C GLN A 265 7.75 -6.02 -12.45
N GLN A 266 6.50 -5.77 -12.05
CA GLN A 266 5.33 -6.06 -12.88
C GLN A 266 5.05 -4.93 -13.88
N VAL A 267 5.10 -3.68 -13.40
CA VAL A 267 4.87 -2.49 -14.24
C VAL A 267 5.87 -2.41 -15.37
N CYS A 268 7.14 -2.66 -15.08
CA CYS A 268 8.16 -2.65 -16.12
C CYS A 268 8.08 -3.88 -17.01
N CYS A 269 7.74 -5.07 -16.52
CA CYS A 269 7.58 -6.22 -17.40
C CYS A 269 6.40 -6.09 -18.38
N GLN A 270 5.27 -5.50 -17.97
CA GLN A 270 4.09 -5.34 -18.84
C GLN A 270 3.58 -6.70 -19.37
N CYS A 271 3.65 -7.75 -18.54
CA CYS A 271 3.49 -9.13 -18.99
C CYS A 271 2.13 -9.42 -19.61
N TYR A 272 1.03 -8.89 -19.06
CA TYR A 272 -0.30 -9.09 -19.65
C TYR A 272 -0.43 -8.38 -21.00
N GLY A 273 0.27 -7.25 -21.17
CA GLY A 273 0.40 -6.61 -22.47
C GLY A 273 1.06 -7.56 -23.48
N TYR A 274 2.26 -8.05 -23.17
CA TYR A 274 3.07 -8.85 -24.11
C TYR A 274 2.59 -10.28 -24.33
N SER A 275 1.84 -10.84 -23.38
CA SER A 275 1.34 -12.22 -23.42
C SER A 275 -0.10 -12.36 -23.91
N ASP A 276 -0.76 -11.25 -24.26
CA ASP A 276 -2.20 -11.19 -24.56
C ASP A 276 -3.07 -11.72 -23.41
N GLY A 277 -2.67 -11.42 -22.17
CA GLY A 277 -3.39 -11.80 -20.95
C GLY A 277 -3.19 -13.25 -20.48
N ASP A 278 -2.04 -13.88 -20.78
CA ASP A 278 -1.75 -15.25 -20.31
C ASP A 278 -1.19 -15.27 -18.89
N ASP A 279 -2.08 -15.55 -17.94
CA ASP A 279 -1.79 -15.70 -16.51
C ASP A 279 -0.69 -16.74 -16.23
N THR A 280 -0.66 -17.84 -16.97
CA THR A 280 0.31 -18.92 -16.71
C THR A 280 1.73 -18.46 -17.02
N SER A 281 1.88 -17.72 -18.11
CA SER A 281 3.17 -17.16 -18.52
C SER A 281 3.65 -16.05 -17.58
N CYS A 282 2.73 -15.27 -17.01
CA CYS A 282 3.07 -14.14 -16.14
C CYS A 282 3.47 -14.51 -14.71
N ASN A 283 3.13 -15.72 -14.24
CA ASN A 283 3.49 -16.18 -12.89
C ASN A 283 5.00 -16.28 -12.61
N SER A 284 5.82 -16.44 -13.66
CA SER A 284 7.28 -16.56 -13.53
C SER A 284 8.04 -15.64 -14.48
N VAL A 285 7.38 -14.57 -14.94
CA VAL A 285 7.99 -13.60 -15.86
C VAL A 285 9.10 -12.84 -15.15
N ALA A 286 10.21 -12.63 -15.86
CA ALA A 286 11.36 -11.91 -15.32
C ALA A 286 12.06 -11.11 -16.43
N ARG A 287 12.93 -10.17 -16.02
CA ARG A 287 13.80 -9.39 -16.90
C ARG A 287 14.44 -10.26 -17.99
N GLY A 288 14.24 -9.89 -19.25
CA GLY A 288 14.78 -10.59 -20.43
C GLY A 288 13.89 -11.71 -20.98
N ASP A 289 12.79 -12.06 -20.31
CA ASP A 289 11.76 -12.91 -20.92
C ASP A 289 11.06 -12.18 -22.06
N LYS A 290 10.62 -12.90 -23.10
CA LYS A 290 9.87 -12.33 -24.24
C LYS A 290 8.57 -11.63 -23.83
N TYR A 291 8.03 -11.95 -22.66
CA TYR A 291 6.85 -11.29 -22.09
C TYR A 291 7.20 -10.16 -21.11
N CYS A 292 8.47 -9.93 -20.81
CA CYS A 292 8.92 -8.80 -20.00
C CYS A 292 9.57 -7.73 -20.91
N CYS A 293 8.90 -6.61 -21.15
CA CYS A 293 9.35 -5.59 -22.12
C CYS A 293 9.64 -6.18 -23.52
N GLY A 294 8.96 -7.25 -23.93
CA GLY A 294 9.26 -7.91 -25.20
C GLY A 294 10.63 -8.59 -25.27
N GLY A 295 11.30 -8.80 -24.12
CA GLY A 295 12.69 -9.24 -24.02
C GLY A 295 13.72 -8.11 -24.00
N ASP A 296 13.28 -6.84 -24.07
CA ASP A 296 14.16 -5.67 -24.02
C ASP A 296 14.59 -5.38 -22.57
N THR A 297 15.83 -5.72 -22.26
CA THR A 297 16.40 -5.52 -20.93
C THR A 297 16.71 -4.05 -20.64
N ASP A 298 17.04 -3.25 -21.66
CA ASP A 298 17.40 -1.85 -21.48
C ASP A 298 16.16 -1.01 -21.19
N MET A 299 15.04 -1.33 -21.85
CA MET A 299 13.73 -0.74 -21.56
C MET A 299 13.23 -1.12 -20.16
N TYR A 300 13.37 -2.39 -19.77
CA TYR A 300 13.03 -2.83 -18.40
C TYR A 300 13.87 -2.09 -17.35
N ASP A 301 15.19 -2.04 -17.55
CA ASP A 301 16.11 -1.42 -16.58
C ASP A 301 15.88 0.09 -16.45
N ALA A 302 15.60 0.79 -17.56
CA ALA A 302 15.26 2.21 -17.52
C ALA A 302 13.99 2.46 -16.68
N CYS A 303 12.94 1.66 -16.90
CA CYS A 303 11.70 1.75 -16.12
C CYS A 303 11.94 1.46 -14.64
N TYR A 304 12.67 0.40 -14.32
CA TYR A 304 12.96 0.01 -12.95
C TYR A 304 13.81 1.06 -12.23
N ALA A 305 14.78 1.66 -12.93
CA ALA A 305 15.59 2.75 -12.42
C ALA A 305 14.75 3.99 -12.07
N LYS A 306 13.67 4.27 -12.83
CA LYS A 306 12.79 5.40 -12.55
C LYS A 306 11.98 5.21 -11.26
N PHE A 307 11.44 4.02 -11.01
CA PHE A 307 10.82 3.70 -9.73
C PHE A 307 11.82 3.75 -8.57
N THR A 308 13.04 3.23 -8.79
CA THR A 308 14.10 3.29 -7.79
C THR A 308 14.45 4.74 -7.44
N GLU A 309 14.54 5.63 -8.44
CA GLU A 309 14.76 7.07 -8.26
C GLU A 309 13.69 7.71 -7.36
N TRP A 310 12.41 7.50 -7.68
CA TRP A 310 11.28 8.07 -6.90
C TRP A 310 11.21 7.51 -5.47
N SER A 311 11.45 6.22 -5.31
CA SER A 311 11.45 5.57 -4.00
C SER A 311 12.68 5.96 -3.15
N ASP A 312 13.86 6.12 -3.74
CA ASP A 312 15.06 6.62 -3.04
C ASP A 312 14.90 8.08 -2.61
N ASP A 313 14.30 8.91 -3.45
CA ASP A 313 13.95 10.28 -3.09
C ASP A 313 12.93 10.31 -1.95
N SER A 314 11.86 9.51 -2.02
CA SER A 314 10.86 9.40 -0.95
C SER A 314 11.47 8.97 0.39
N ARG A 315 12.37 7.98 0.38
CA ARG A 315 13.13 7.56 1.58
C ARG A 315 13.99 8.70 2.14
N SER A 316 14.71 9.39 1.27
CA SER A 316 15.60 10.50 1.66
C SER A 316 14.81 11.65 2.26
N GLN A 317 13.71 12.04 1.62
CA GLN A 317 12.83 13.10 2.09
C GLN A 317 12.11 12.70 3.38
N LEU A 318 11.62 11.47 3.53
CA LEU A 318 11.01 11.01 4.79
C LEU A 318 12.00 11.13 5.94
N ALA A 319 13.22 10.61 5.77
CA ALA A 319 14.28 10.65 6.78
C ALA A 319 14.71 12.08 7.17
N GLU A 320 14.55 13.06 6.28
CA GLU A 320 14.75 14.48 6.56
C GLU A 320 13.54 15.10 7.26
N LYS A 321 12.35 15.02 6.64
CA LYS A 321 11.16 15.77 7.06
C LYS A 321 10.60 15.29 8.39
N VAL A 322 10.67 13.98 8.68
CA VAL A 322 10.16 13.43 9.95
C VAL A 322 10.88 14.01 11.18
N LYS A 323 12.18 14.34 11.04
CA LYS A 323 13.00 14.96 12.09
C LYS A 323 12.62 16.41 12.34
N SER A 324 12.10 17.10 11.32
CA SER A 324 11.64 18.49 11.42
C SER A 324 10.19 18.62 11.87
N SER A 325 9.42 17.52 11.82
CA SER A 325 8.01 17.51 12.19
C SER A 325 7.83 17.62 13.70
N ASN A 326 7.02 18.60 14.10
CA ASN A 326 6.54 18.79 15.47
C ASN A 326 5.05 18.44 15.61
N ALA A 327 4.46 17.79 14.61
CA ALA A 327 3.06 17.38 14.67
C ALA A 327 2.85 16.37 15.80
N THR A 328 1.65 16.40 16.40
CA THR A 328 1.26 15.45 17.46
C THR A 328 1.35 14.02 16.94
N TRP A 329 0.87 13.79 15.72
CA TRP A 329 0.87 12.50 15.05
C TRP A 329 1.64 12.57 13.75
N LYS A 330 2.35 11.48 13.45
CA LYS A 330 3.17 11.30 12.25
C LYS A 330 2.76 10.00 11.59
N ILE A 331 2.23 10.08 10.38
CA ILE A 331 1.65 8.95 9.65
C ILE A 331 2.29 8.86 8.28
N VAL A 332 2.70 7.67 7.87
CA VAL A 332 3.09 7.41 6.48
C VAL A 332 1.87 6.90 5.70
N ASN A 333 1.61 7.52 4.56
CA ASN A 333 0.66 7.05 3.54
C ASN A 333 1.47 6.46 2.37
N SER A 334 1.22 5.21 2.03
CA SER A 334 1.95 4.50 1.00
C SER A 334 1.08 3.47 0.30
N HIS A 335 1.45 3.02 -0.90
CA HIS A 335 0.77 1.89 -1.51
C HIS A 335 1.28 0.56 -0.93
N TYR A 336 2.59 0.43 -0.75
CA TYR A 336 3.22 -0.79 -0.25
C TYR A 336 3.67 -0.68 1.21
N SER A 337 3.50 -1.76 1.97
CA SER A 337 4.17 -1.95 3.27
C SER A 337 5.60 -2.52 3.17
N PRO A 338 6.58 -1.95 3.92
CA PRO A 338 7.91 -2.52 4.10
C PRO A 338 7.95 -3.94 4.66
N SER A 339 7.02 -4.31 5.55
CA SER A 339 7.02 -5.62 6.22
C SER A 339 6.39 -6.74 5.40
N VAL A 340 5.65 -6.38 4.35
CA VAL A 340 4.85 -7.29 3.52
C VAL A 340 5.41 -7.42 2.10
N HIS A 341 5.70 -6.29 1.45
CA HIS A 341 5.93 -6.25 0.00
C HIS A 341 7.40 -6.09 -0.38
N TYR A 342 8.29 -5.91 0.59
CA TYR A 342 9.73 -5.84 0.35
C TYR A 342 10.44 -7.09 0.83
N ALA A 343 11.45 -7.52 0.08
CA ALA A 343 12.49 -8.42 0.54
C ALA A 343 13.24 -7.79 1.72
N GLU A 344 13.90 -8.64 2.51
CA GLU A 344 14.55 -8.23 3.77
C GLU A 344 15.47 -7.00 3.64
N THR A 345 16.19 -6.87 2.52
CA THR A 345 17.08 -5.72 2.28
C THR A 345 16.29 -4.42 2.10
N GLY A 346 15.22 -4.43 1.31
CA GLY A 346 14.35 -3.25 1.13
C GLY A 346 13.59 -2.90 2.40
N MET A 347 13.08 -3.91 3.12
CA MET A 347 12.45 -3.74 4.44
C MET A 347 13.39 -3.02 5.40
N LYS A 348 14.66 -3.47 5.50
CA LYS A 348 15.65 -2.87 6.40
C LYS A 348 15.94 -1.41 6.08
N LYS A 349 15.98 -1.00 4.79
CA LYS A 349 16.14 0.41 4.42
C LYS A 349 15.03 1.29 5.00
N TRP A 350 13.79 0.82 4.97
CA TRP A 350 12.66 1.54 5.56
C TRP A 350 12.69 1.48 7.10
N PHE A 351 13.00 0.32 7.68
CA PHE A 351 13.07 0.17 9.14
C PHE A 351 14.16 1.03 9.76
N ASP A 352 15.30 1.20 9.09
CA ASP A 352 16.37 2.12 9.51
C ASP A 352 15.91 3.59 9.54
N ILE A 353 14.92 3.96 8.71
CA ILE A 353 14.31 5.30 8.71
C ILE A 353 13.26 5.40 9.83
N LEU A 354 12.51 4.32 10.07
CA LEU A 354 11.44 4.28 11.07
C LEU A 354 11.97 4.27 12.51
N ASP A 355 13.11 3.61 12.75
CA ASP A 355 13.72 3.51 14.08
C ASP A 355 13.99 4.89 14.69
N GLY A 356 13.38 5.16 15.85
CA GLY A 356 13.48 6.43 16.55
C GLY A 356 12.90 7.66 15.82
N SER A 357 12.15 7.47 14.74
CA SER A 357 11.57 8.56 13.94
C SER A 357 10.39 9.27 14.61
N GLY A 358 9.69 8.56 15.51
CA GLY A 358 8.42 9.00 16.08
C GLY A 358 7.25 8.90 15.09
N ILE A 359 7.38 8.14 14.00
CA ILE A 359 6.24 7.73 13.16
C ILE A 359 5.38 6.76 13.97
N HIS A 360 4.07 7.01 13.98
CA HIS A 360 3.13 6.23 14.79
C HIS A 360 2.45 5.15 13.95
N ALA A 361 2.14 5.46 12.69
CA ALA A 361 1.45 4.54 11.80
C ALA A 361 2.01 4.60 10.35
N TRP A 362 2.09 3.44 9.72
CA TRP A 362 2.27 3.25 8.29
C TRP A 362 1.00 2.62 7.73
N VAL A 363 0.23 3.40 6.96
CA VAL A 363 -1.06 2.97 6.40
C VAL A 363 -0.88 2.72 4.90
N TYR A 364 -1.34 1.56 4.43
CA TYR A 364 -1.06 1.09 3.08
C TYR A 364 -2.17 0.22 2.48
N GLY A 365 -2.14 0.04 1.15
CA GLY A 365 -3.07 -0.81 0.41
C GLY A 365 -2.36 -1.98 -0.27
N HIS A 366 -2.55 -2.11 -1.59
CA HIS A 366 -1.98 -3.12 -2.49
C HIS A 366 -2.53 -4.54 -2.29
N THR A 367 -2.41 -5.06 -1.07
CA THR A 367 -3.12 -6.30 -0.75
C THR A 367 -4.57 -5.95 -0.47
N HIS A 368 -5.50 -6.61 -1.16
CA HIS A 368 -6.93 -6.29 -1.07
C HIS A 368 -7.61 -6.84 0.20
N GLY A 369 -6.92 -6.72 1.33
CA GLY A 369 -7.34 -7.16 2.64
C GLY A 369 -7.17 -6.06 3.68
N GLU A 370 -7.49 -6.41 4.92
CA GLU A 370 -7.53 -5.47 6.04
C GLU A 370 -6.86 -6.12 7.26
N LYS A 371 -5.88 -5.42 7.83
CA LYS A 371 -5.21 -5.86 9.06
C LYS A 371 -4.49 -4.72 9.78
N HIS A 372 -4.16 -5.00 11.03
CA HIS A 372 -3.40 -4.13 11.90
C HIS A 372 -2.28 -4.93 12.56
N ASP A 373 -1.04 -4.54 12.31
CA ASP A 373 0.16 -5.12 12.90
C ASP A 373 0.92 -4.05 13.73
N TYR A 374 1.81 -4.49 14.62
CA TYR A 374 2.60 -3.60 15.48
C TYR A 374 4.05 -4.05 15.62
N SER A 375 4.97 -3.09 15.58
CA SER A 375 6.39 -3.28 15.90
C SER A 375 6.75 -2.65 17.24
N GLU A 376 7.11 -3.47 18.23
CA GLU A 376 7.60 -2.97 19.52
C GLU A 376 8.98 -2.30 19.42
N SER A 377 9.84 -2.79 18.52
CA SER A 377 11.18 -2.22 18.32
C SER A 377 11.16 -0.87 17.60
N LEU A 378 10.18 -0.64 16.71
CA LEU A 378 10.06 0.61 15.96
C LEU A 378 9.08 1.60 16.60
N GLY A 379 8.14 1.10 17.43
CA GLY A 379 7.02 1.90 17.93
C GLY A 379 6.02 2.29 16.84
N VAL A 380 5.90 1.47 15.79
CA VAL A 380 5.09 1.77 14.60
C VAL A 380 3.97 0.74 14.45
N HIS A 381 2.77 1.24 14.17
CA HIS A 381 1.63 0.45 13.73
C HIS A 381 1.60 0.34 12.21
N PHE A 382 1.41 -0.85 11.67
CA PHE A 382 1.26 -1.07 10.23
C PHE A 382 -0.19 -1.45 9.94
N VAL A 383 -0.87 -0.67 9.11
CA VAL A 383 -2.31 -0.81 8.83
C VAL A 383 -2.52 -1.09 7.35
N GLU A 384 -2.88 -2.33 7.03
CA GLU A 384 -3.29 -2.74 5.67
C GLU A 384 -4.76 -2.39 5.48
N ASN A 385 -5.04 -1.71 4.37
CA ASN A 385 -6.31 -1.08 4.05
C ASN A 385 -6.51 -1.05 2.53
N GLY A 386 -6.56 -2.23 1.91
CA GLY A 386 -6.71 -2.38 0.45
C GLY A 386 -8.03 -3.00 0.02
N ALA A 387 -9.01 -3.20 0.90
CA ALA A 387 -10.35 -3.66 0.53
C ALA A 387 -11.32 -2.47 0.36
N GLY A 388 -10.89 -1.41 -0.34
CA GLY A 388 -11.71 -0.22 -0.62
C GLY A 388 -12.77 -0.41 -1.73
N GLY A 389 -12.74 -1.54 -2.44
CA GLY A 389 -13.82 -1.96 -3.33
C GLY A 389 -13.62 -1.70 -4.83
N GLY A 390 -12.43 -1.26 -5.26
CA GLY A 390 -12.08 -1.11 -6.67
C GLY A 390 -11.87 -2.45 -7.38
N ILE A 391 -11.55 -3.48 -6.61
CA ILE A 391 -11.17 -4.81 -7.04
C ILE A 391 -11.67 -5.87 -6.05
N GLN A 392 -11.62 -7.15 -6.43
CA GLN A 392 -12.04 -8.23 -5.55
C GLN A 392 -11.18 -8.30 -4.28
N LYS A 393 -11.84 -8.32 -3.12
CA LYS A 393 -11.23 -8.51 -1.79
C LYS A 393 -10.49 -9.86 -1.69
N GLU A 394 -9.47 -9.92 -0.85
CA GLU A 394 -8.57 -11.05 -0.66
C GLU A 394 -8.23 -11.23 0.82
N SER A 395 -7.69 -12.39 1.21
CA SER A 395 -7.16 -12.52 2.57
C SER A 395 -6.07 -11.50 2.83
N ALA A 396 -6.03 -10.96 4.06
CA ALA A 396 -4.99 -10.04 4.47
C ALA A 396 -3.59 -10.67 4.38
N SER A 397 -2.57 -9.85 4.19
CA SER A 397 -1.21 -10.35 4.01
C SER A 397 -0.67 -11.06 5.24
N GLY A 398 0.04 -12.17 5.00
CA GLY A 398 0.89 -12.78 6.01
C GLY A 398 2.08 -11.88 6.40
N ILE A 399 2.64 -12.10 7.58
CA ILE A 399 3.91 -11.50 7.99
C ILE A 399 5.04 -12.37 7.42
N THR A 400 5.99 -11.74 6.72
CA THR A 400 7.14 -12.46 6.16
C THR A 400 8.03 -13.02 7.28
N THR A 401 8.75 -14.11 7.00
CA THR A 401 9.57 -14.79 8.03
C THR A 401 10.62 -13.89 8.68
N TYR A 402 11.22 -12.97 7.93
CA TYR A 402 12.19 -12.00 8.44
C TYR A 402 11.54 -10.77 9.09
N ALA A 403 10.31 -10.40 8.72
CA ALA A 403 9.57 -9.34 9.41
C ALA A 403 8.99 -9.82 10.75
N ALA A 404 8.77 -11.12 10.93
CA ALA A 404 8.23 -11.70 12.16
C ALA A 404 9.13 -11.48 13.40
N ASP A 405 10.42 -11.18 13.21
CA ASP A 405 11.33 -10.79 14.28
C ASP A 405 11.03 -9.37 14.82
N TYR A 406 10.30 -8.55 14.07
CA TYR A 406 10.03 -7.14 14.37
C TYR A 406 8.53 -6.83 14.53
N ILE A 407 7.66 -7.62 13.91
CA ILE A 407 6.24 -7.34 13.73
C ILE A 407 5.40 -8.44 14.38
N SER A 408 4.38 -8.03 15.12
CA SER A 408 3.32 -8.90 15.63
C SER A 408 1.97 -8.48 15.09
N ASN A 409 1.12 -9.45 14.76
CA ASN A 409 -0.26 -9.16 14.36
C ASN A 409 -1.10 -8.71 15.58
N VAL A 410 -1.91 -7.67 15.39
CA VAL A 410 -2.86 -7.16 16.38
C VAL A 410 -4.28 -7.59 16.01
N TRP A 411 -4.64 -7.42 14.74
CA TRP A 411 -5.96 -7.76 14.22
C TRP A 411 -5.88 -8.08 12.73
N THR A 412 -6.77 -8.96 12.28
CA THR A 412 -6.96 -9.29 10.87
C THR A 412 -8.46 -9.51 10.64
N TYR A 413 -8.97 -8.97 9.54
CA TYR A 413 -10.37 -9.15 9.18
C TYR A 413 -10.67 -10.56 8.64
N THR A 414 -11.92 -10.84 8.34
CA THR A 414 -12.40 -12.18 7.95
C THR A 414 -12.19 -12.53 6.47
N GLY A 415 -11.81 -11.58 5.61
CA GLY A 415 -11.59 -11.86 4.18
C GLY A 415 -12.82 -11.76 3.29
N ASP A 416 -13.99 -11.48 3.86
CA ASP A 416 -15.29 -11.45 3.17
C ASP A 416 -15.96 -10.07 3.17
N GLU A 417 -15.20 -9.04 3.53
CA GLU A 417 -15.68 -7.67 3.71
C GLU A 417 -14.95 -6.67 2.81
N TYR A 418 -15.58 -5.51 2.64
CA TYR A 418 -14.96 -4.30 2.10
C TYR A 418 -15.14 -3.19 3.12
N GLY A 419 -14.20 -2.26 3.19
CA GLY A 419 -14.25 -1.24 4.22
C GLY A 419 -13.22 -0.15 4.07
N PHE A 420 -13.05 0.58 5.15
CA PHE A 420 -12.09 1.67 5.25
C PHE A 420 -11.73 1.88 6.73
N PHE A 421 -10.63 2.60 6.96
CA PHE A 421 -10.21 2.97 8.31
C PHE A 421 -10.53 4.43 8.64
N SER A 422 -10.84 4.70 9.91
CA SER A 422 -10.83 6.06 10.47
C SER A 422 -9.76 6.21 11.53
N LEU A 423 -9.12 7.37 11.56
CA LEU A 423 -8.15 7.77 12.57
C LEU A 423 -8.66 9.03 13.26
N THR A 424 -8.99 8.94 14.55
CA THR A 424 -9.44 10.09 15.35
C THR A 424 -8.40 10.39 16.43
N ALA A 425 -7.84 11.59 16.43
CA ALA A 425 -6.71 12.00 17.23
C ALA A 425 -7.10 12.92 18.40
N SER A 426 -6.40 12.70 19.51
CA SER A 426 -6.27 13.60 20.66
C SER A 426 -4.79 13.93 20.87
N GLU A 427 -4.43 14.63 21.95
CA GLU A 427 -3.02 14.90 22.28
C GLU A 427 -2.25 13.60 22.57
N ASP A 428 -2.87 12.66 23.28
CA ASP A 428 -2.19 11.46 23.80
C ASP A 428 -2.55 10.17 23.04
N TRP A 429 -3.70 10.14 22.36
CA TRP A 429 -4.26 8.93 21.75
C TRP A 429 -4.77 9.14 20.33
N LEU A 430 -4.48 8.18 19.46
CA LEU A 430 -5.04 8.01 18.13
C LEU A 430 -5.94 6.78 18.14
N LYS A 431 -7.24 7.00 18.00
CA LYS A 431 -8.24 5.95 17.87
C LYS A 431 -8.32 5.50 16.41
N LEU A 432 -7.80 4.31 16.13
CA LEU A 432 -7.86 3.62 14.84
C LEU A 432 -9.08 2.71 14.82
N GLN A 433 -9.92 2.79 13.79
CA GLN A 433 -11.11 1.94 13.65
C GLN A 433 -11.28 1.44 12.22
N TYR A 434 -11.61 0.17 12.06
CA TYR A 434 -12.04 -0.41 10.77
C TYR A 434 -13.56 -0.43 10.69
N HIS A 435 -14.10 0.09 9.59
CA HIS A 435 -15.54 0.20 9.33
C HIS A 435 -15.93 -0.59 8.09
N THR A 436 -17.02 -1.34 8.19
CA THR A 436 -17.58 -2.15 7.10
C THR A 436 -19.12 -2.12 7.11
N ALA A 437 -19.74 -2.83 6.18
CA ALA A 437 -21.18 -2.98 6.08
C ALA A 437 -21.73 -3.84 7.22
N ASP A 438 -22.78 -3.36 7.89
CA ASP A 438 -23.49 -4.16 8.89
C ASP A 438 -24.40 -5.23 8.27
N ASN A 439 -25.08 -6.00 9.11
CA ASN A 439 -25.97 -7.08 8.68
C ASN A 439 -27.30 -6.63 8.05
N SER A 440 -27.58 -5.33 7.97
CA SER A 440 -28.80 -4.79 7.36
C SER A 440 -28.65 -4.51 5.86
N TRP A 441 -27.43 -4.62 5.33
CA TRP A 441 -27.16 -4.55 3.89
C TRP A 441 -27.68 -5.76 3.13
N SER A 442 -28.19 -5.52 1.93
CA SER A 442 -28.46 -6.57 0.93
C SER A 442 -27.96 -6.12 -0.44
N PHE A 443 -26.94 -6.79 -0.96
CA PHE A 443 -26.23 -6.38 -2.18
C PHE A 443 -26.94 -6.86 -3.45
N GLY A 444 -27.34 -5.89 -4.27
CA GLY A 444 -27.88 -6.13 -5.61
C GLY A 444 -26.80 -6.17 -6.68
N SER A 445 -27.18 -6.54 -7.91
CA SER A 445 -26.28 -6.49 -9.08
C SER A 445 -25.94 -5.05 -9.52
N SER A 446 -26.55 -4.06 -8.89
CA SER A 446 -26.31 -2.63 -9.08
C SER A 446 -26.62 -1.89 -7.78
N MET A 447 -26.11 -0.67 -7.61
CA MET A 447 -26.42 0.11 -6.41
C MET A 447 -27.93 0.44 -6.29
N THR A 448 -28.65 0.56 -7.41
CA THR A 448 -30.11 0.73 -7.43
C THR A 448 -30.86 -0.48 -6.86
N ASP A 449 -30.29 -1.68 -7.02
CA ASP A 449 -30.87 -2.93 -6.51
C ASP A 449 -30.36 -3.29 -5.11
N THR A 450 -29.43 -2.51 -4.56
CA THR A 450 -28.85 -2.71 -3.23
C THR A 450 -29.71 -2.03 -2.17
N THR A 451 -30.03 -2.76 -1.11
CA THR A 451 -30.60 -2.17 0.11
C THR A 451 -29.47 -1.66 0.97
N VAL A 452 -29.41 -0.34 1.15
CA VAL A 452 -28.44 0.34 2.00
C VAL A 452 -28.72 0.02 3.47
N GLY A 453 -27.68 -0.42 4.18
CA GLY A 453 -27.67 -0.68 5.61
C GLY A 453 -26.84 0.35 6.39
N GLY A 454 -26.44 -0.01 7.61
CA GLY A 454 -25.62 0.82 8.48
C GLY A 454 -24.12 0.53 8.38
N VAL A 455 -23.35 1.20 9.24
CA VAL A 455 -21.90 1.02 9.38
C VAL A 455 -21.62 0.19 10.63
N GLU A 456 -20.83 -0.87 10.48
CA GLU A 456 -20.33 -1.69 11.58
C GLU A 456 -18.83 -1.43 11.78
N THR A 457 -18.42 -1.17 13.03
CA THR A 457 -17.00 -1.10 13.39
C THR A 457 -16.55 -2.45 13.95
N LYS A 458 -15.65 -3.15 13.24
CA LYS A 458 -15.18 -4.49 13.64
C LYS A 458 -13.79 -4.52 14.30
N HIS A 459 -13.06 -3.42 14.20
CA HIS A 459 -11.79 -3.23 14.91
C HIS A 459 -11.74 -1.84 15.48
N CYS A 460 -11.26 -1.71 16.72
CA CYS A 460 -11.06 -0.43 17.37
C CYS A 460 -9.85 -0.52 18.30
N TRP A 461 -8.88 0.37 18.11
CA TRP A 461 -7.63 0.37 18.84
C TRP A 461 -7.20 1.78 19.22
N TYR A 462 -6.75 1.95 20.46
CA TYR A 462 -6.13 3.17 20.96
C TYR A 462 -4.61 3.06 20.82
N ILE A 463 -4.06 3.80 19.87
CA ILE A 463 -2.61 3.95 19.67
C ILE A 463 -2.13 5.13 20.55
N PRO A 464 -1.18 4.93 21.47
CA PRO A 464 -0.63 5.99 22.31
C PRO A 464 0.45 6.80 21.57
N ALA A 465 0.55 8.09 21.89
CA ALA A 465 1.53 9.01 21.30
C ALA A 465 2.99 8.71 21.70
N ASP A 466 3.20 7.81 22.68
CA ASP A 466 4.53 7.33 23.05
C ASP A 466 5.04 6.17 22.18
N GLY A 467 4.24 5.69 21.23
CA GLY A 467 4.58 4.60 20.31
C GLY A 467 4.49 3.19 20.91
N THR A 468 4.03 3.05 22.15
CA THR A 468 3.77 1.72 22.74
C THR A 468 2.59 1.03 22.04
N LYS A 469 2.43 -0.27 22.25
CA LYS A 469 1.44 -1.09 21.52
C LYS A 469 0.00 -0.58 21.62
N GLY A 470 -0.35 0.14 22.67
CA GLY A 470 -1.73 0.59 22.90
C GLY A 470 -2.65 -0.54 23.34
N GLN A 471 -3.96 -0.30 23.19
CA GLN A 471 -4.99 -1.21 23.69
C GLN A 471 -6.27 -1.18 22.86
N GLU A 472 -7.03 -2.28 22.89
CA GLU A 472 -8.34 -2.37 22.26
C GLU A 472 -9.32 -1.37 22.88
N CYS A 473 -10.25 -0.84 22.08
CA CYS A 473 -11.31 -0.01 22.63
C CYS A 473 -12.24 -0.82 23.52
N SER A 474 -12.48 -0.36 24.74
CA SER A 474 -13.54 -0.92 25.58
C SER A 474 -14.89 -0.67 24.93
N SER A 475 -15.64 -1.75 24.68
CA SER A 475 -17.03 -1.76 24.20
C SER A 475 -18.01 -1.19 25.21
#